data_AF-G5E0H3-F1
#
_entry.id   AF-G5E0H3-F1
#
_cell.length_a   1.000
_cell.length_b   1.000
_cell.length_c   1.000
_cell.angle_alpha   90.00
_cell.angle_beta   90.00
_cell.angle_gamma   90.00
#
_symmetry.space_group_name_H-M   'P 1'
#
loop_
_entity.id
_entity.type
_entity.pdbx_description
1 polymer ?
#
loop_
_entity_poly.entity_id
_entity_poly.type
_entity_poly.pdbx_seq_one_letter_code
_entity_poly.pdbx_strand_id
1 'polypeptide(L)'
;MAERGYSFSLTTFSPSGKLVQIEYALAAVAAGAPSVGIKATNGVVLATEKKQKSILYDEQSAHKVEPITKHIGTVYSGMGPDYRVLDEGRPYLFQSDPSGAYFAWKATAMKNYVNGKTFLEKRYNEDLELEDAIHTAILTLKESFEGQMTEDNIEVGICNEAGFKRLTPAEVKDYLAAIA
;
A
#
# COMPACT_ATOMS: atom_id res chain seq x y z
N MET A 1 10.61 -28.34 -28.77
CA MET A 1 11.74 -27.46 -28.38
C MET A 1 11.45 -26.97 -26.97
N ALA A 2 11.69 -27.82 -25.98
CA ALA A 2 11.48 -27.51 -24.56
C ALA A 2 12.86 -27.19 -23.96
N GLU A 3 12.95 -26.06 -23.26
CA GLU A 3 14.10 -25.59 -22.48
C GLU A 3 15.40 -25.25 -23.23
N ARG A 4 15.34 -24.20 -24.07
CA ARG A 4 16.49 -23.29 -24.25
C ARG A 4 16.10 -21.90 -23.78
N GLY A 5 15.90 -21.75 -22.47
CA GLY A 5 15.80 -20.42 -21.85
C GLY A 5 17.16 -19.74 -21.78
N TYR A 6 17.17 -18.42 -21.67
CA TYR A 6 18.40 -17.69 -21.35
C TYR A 6 18.86 -18.05 -19.92
N SER A 7 20.11 -18.48 -19.78
CA SER A 7 20.71 -18.82 -18.48
C SER A 7 21.40 -17.65 -17.80
N PHE A 8 21.25 -16.43 -18.34
CA PHE A 8 21.84 -15.21 -17.82
C PHE A 8 20.76 -14.24 -17.35
N SER A 9 21.07 -13.44 -16.33
CA SER A 9 20.17 -12.41 -15.81
C SER A 9 19.98 -11.28 -16.84
N LEU A 10 18.75 -10.81 -16.98
CA LEU A 10 18.44 -9.58 -17.75
C LEU A 10 18.88 -8.32 -17.00
N THR A 11 19.08 -8.42 -15.68
CA THR A 11 19.56 -7.34 -14.82
C THR A 11 21.09 -7.41 -14.75
N THR A 12 21.76 -6.53 -15.49
CA THR A 12 23.23 -6.40 -15.54
C THR A 12 23.69 -5.04 -15.02
N PHE A 13 24.93 -4.97 -14.52
CA PHE A 13 25.54 -3.69 -14.15
C PHE A 13 25.79 -2.80 -15.38
N SER A 14 25.43 -1.53 -15.27
CA SER A 14 25.87 -0.48 -16.19
C SER A 14 27.35 -0.15 -15.98
N PRO A 15 28.01 0.55 -16.92
CA PRO A 15 29.36 1.09 -16.71
C PRO A 15 29.48 2.04 -15.49
N SER A 16 28.35 2.58 -15.03
CA SER A 16 28.26 3.41 -13.82
C SER A 16 28.00 2.62 -12.53
N GLY A 17 28.00 1.28 -12.58
CA GLY A 17 27.80 0.41 -11.42
C GLY A 17 26.35 0.30 -10.96
N LYS A 18 25.38 0.67 -11.81
CA LYS A 18 23.95 0.66 -11.47
C LYS A 18 23.23 -0.52 -12.10
N LEU A 19 22.17 -0.99 -11.46
CA LEU A 19 21.24 -1.98 -12.01
C LEU A 19 20.03 -1.26 -12.59
N VAL A 20 20.06 -0.95 -13.88
CA VAL A 20 19.06 -0.09 -14.54
C VAL A 20 17.64 -0.70 -14.48
N GLN A 21 17.53 -2.02 -14.48
CA GLN A 21 16.24 -2.70 -14.29
C GLN A 21 15.57 -2.39 -12.95
N ILE A 22 16.35 -2.18 -11.88
CA ILE A 22 15.83 -1.78 -10.57
C ILE A 22 15.31 -0.35 -10.63
N GLU A 23 16.00 0.55 -11.33
CA GLU A 23 15.55 1.93 -11.51
C GLU A 23 14.22 1.98 -12.30
N TYR A 24 14.05 1.15 -13.33
CA TYR A 24 12.77 1.02 -14.05
C TYR A 24 11.66 0.44 -13.17
N ALA A 25 11.96 -0.55 -12.34
CA ALA A 25 10.98 -1.11 -11.42
C ALA A 25 10.53 -0.09 -10.36
N LEU A 26 11.45 0.73 -9.83
CA LEU A 26 11.11 1.83 -8.92
C LEU A 26 10.23 2.90 -9.60
N ALA A 27 10.48 3.20 -10.88
CA ALA A 27 9.61 4.08 -11.66
C ALA A 27 8.19 3.50 -11.84
N ALA A 28 8.07 2.19 -12.04
CA ALA A 28 6.78 1.50 -12.10
C ALA A 28 6.01 1.56 -10.77
N VAL A 29 6.71 1.44 -9.63
CA VAL A 29 6.13 1.64 -8.28
C VAL A 29 5.60 3.07 -8.12
N ALA A 30 6.39 4.06 -8.52
CA ALA A 30 6.00 5.48 -8.44
C ALA A 30 4.79 5.83 -9.33
N ALA A 31 4.57 5.08 -10.42
CA ALA A 31 3.39 5.22 -11.28
C ALA A 31 2.14 4.48 -10.76
N GLY A 32 2.30 3.64 -9.73
CA GLY A 32 1.21 2.92 -9.08
C GLY A 32 0.23 3.84 -8.35
N ALA A 33 -0.92 3.30 -7.96
CA ALA A 33 -1.87 4.04 -7.11
C ALA A 33 -1.26 4.31 -5.71
N PRO A 34 -1.56 5.47 -5.10
CA PRO A 34 -1.11 5.83 -3.77
C PRO A 34 -1.59 4.83 -2.73
N SER A 35 -0.69 4.51 -1.82
CA SER A 35 -0.95 3.65 -0.67
C SER A 35 -0.19 4.21 0.53
N VAL A 36 -0.81 4.11 1.70
CA VAL A 36 -0.31 4.61 2.97
C VAL A 36 -0.41 3.48 4.00
N GLY A 37 0.61 3.35 4.84
CA GLY A 37 0.60 2.47 6.00
C GLY A 37 0.93 3.26 7.25
N ILE A 38 0.17 3.05 8.33
CA ILE A 38 0.39 3.68 9.63
C ILE A 38 0.29 2.62 10.72
N LYS A 39 1.33 2.52 11.57
CA LYS A 39 1.28 1.73 12.80
C LYS A 39 0.72 2.60 13.92
N ALA A 40 -0.37 2.17 14.52
CA ALA A 40 -0.93 2.71 15.76
C ALA A 40 -0.37 1.98 16.99
N THR A 41 -0.71 2.46 18.19
CA THR A 41 -0.42 1.80 19.47
C THR A 41 -1.05 0.40 19.55
N ASN A 42 -2.30 0.29 19.13
CA ASN A 42 -3.15 -0.88 19.24
C ASN A 42 -3.51 -1.54 17.89
N GLY A 43 -2.82 -1.16 16.81
CA GLY A 43 -3.02 -1.79 15.51
C GLY A 43 -2.18 -1.22 14.37
N VAL A 44 -2.51 -1.62 13.15
CA VAL A 44 -1.90 -1.13 11.91
C VAL A 44 -3.02 -0.82 10.92
N VAL A 45 -2.88 0.28 10.18
CA VAL A 45 -3.77 0.68 9.10
C VAL A 45 -3.01 0.61 7.79
N LEU A 46 -3.65 0.03 6.78
CA LEU A 46 -3.25 0.08 5.37
C LEU A 46 -4.38 0.74 4.60
N ALA A 47 -4.09 1.79 3.85
CA ALA A 47 -5.08 2.47 3.03
C ALA A 47 -4.54 2.69 1.62
N THR A 48 -5.38 2.55 0.60
CA THR A 48 -4.96 2.72 -0.80
C THR A 48 -6.07 3.25 -1.69
N GLU A 49 -5.70 3.99 -2.73
CA GLU A 49 -6.61 4.35 -3.81
C GLU A 49 -6.90 3.14 -4.71
N LYS A 50 -8.18 2.99 -5.02
CA LYS A 50 -8.73 2.04 -5.99
C LYS A 50 -9.23 2.81 -7.20
N LYS A 51 -8.39 2.92 -8.24
CA LYS A 51 -8.77 3.55 -9.50
C LYS A 51 -9.73 2.65 -10.28
N GLN A 52 -10.99 3.04 -10.33
CA GLN A 52 -11.95 2.48 -11.26
C GLN A 52 -11.84 3.18 -12.62
N LYS A 53 -11.67 2.40 -13.69
CA LYS A 53 -11.54 2.93 -15.05
C LYS A 53 -12.82 2.82 -15.88
N SER A 54 -13.82 2.08 -15.41
CA SER A 54 -15.10 1.89 -16.10
C SER A 54 -16.16 1.37 -15.13
N ILE A 55 -17.39 1.87 -15.28
CA ILE A 55 -18.60 1.41 -14.57
C ILE A 55 -18.97 -0.05 -14.86
N LEU A 56 -18.33 -0.67 -15.86
CA LEU A 56 -18.55 -2.06 -16.23
C LEU A 56 -17.76 -3.04 -15.35
N TYR A 57 -16.86 -2.54 -14.50
CA TYR A 57 -16.15 -3.38 -13.56
C TYR A 57 -17.04 -3.69 -12.35
N ASP A 58 -17.03 -4.95 -11.92
CA ASP A 58 -17.50 -5.30 -10.59
C ASP A 58 -16.45 -4.86 -9.58
N GLU A 59 -16.80 -3.86 -8.78
CA GLU A 59 -15.92 -3.24 -7.80
C GLU A 59 -15.50 -4.21 -6.70
N GLN A 60 -16.27 -5.26 -6.43
CA GLN A 60 -15.95 -6.26 -5.40
C GLN A 60 -15.07 -7.39 -5.95
N SER A 61 -14.82 -7.43 -7.26
CA SER A 61 -14.09 -8.54 -7.91
C SER A 61 -12.57 -8.49 -7.72
N ALA A 62 -12.02 -7.33 -7.38
CA ALA A 62 -10.58 -7.14 -7.22
C ALA A 62 -10.27 -6.21 -6.06
N HIS A 63 -9.35 -6.64 -5.20
CA HIS A 63 -8.90 -5.85 -4.06
C HIS A 63 -7.40 -5.64 -4.09
N LYS A 64 -6.98 -4.51 -3.55
CA LYS A 64 -5.58 -4.13 -3.38
C LYS A 64 -5.09 -4.34 -1.95
N VAL A 65 -6.00 -4.42 -0.99
CA VAL A 65 -5.70 -4.74 0.40
C VAL A 65 -6.15 -6.17 0.69
N GLU A 66 -5.27 -7.15 0.74
CA GLU A 66 -5.65 -8.56 0.91
C GLU A 66 -5.15 -9.15 2.24
N PRO A 67 -5.94 -10.03 2.91
CA PRO A 67 -5.42 -10.88 3.97
C PRO A 67 -4.46 -11.92 3.39
N ILE A 68 -3.28 -12.07 3.99
CA ILE A 68 -2.40 -13.22 3.74
C ILE A 68 -2.72 -14.33 4.76
N THR A 69 -2.81 -13.94 6.04
CA THR A 69 -3.22 -14.83 7.13
C THR A 69 -4.20 -14.10 8.05
N LYS A 70 -4.66 -14.77 9.12
CA LYS A 70 -5.49 -14.12 10.14
C LYS A 70 -4.87 -12.85 10.72
N HIS A 71 -3.53 -12.74 10.77
CA HIS A 71 -2.84 -11.63 11.43
C HIS A 71 -1.91 -10.85 10.49
N ILE A 72 -2.04 -11.05 9.17
CA ILE A 72 -1.23 -10.35 8.17
C ILE A 72 -2.16 -9.88 7.06
N GLY A 73 -2.12 -8.57 6.79
CA GLY A 73 -2.64 -8.00 5.56
C GLY A 73 -1.53 -7.36 4.76
N THR A 74 -1.74 -7.25 3.46
CA THR A 74 -0.80 -6.62 2.53
C THR A 74 -1.52 -5.62 1.65
N VAL A 75 -0.76 -4.63 1.18
CA VAL A 75 -1.17 -3.62 0.22
C VAL A 75 0.03 -3.31 -0.68
N TYR A 76 -0.22 -2.98 -1.94
CA TYR A 76 0.86 -2.71 -2.91
C TYR A 76 0.64 -1.44 -3.73
N SER A 77 1.76 -0.89 -4.21
CA SER A 77 1.81 0.12 -5.26
C SER A 77 2.73 -0.38 -6.36
N GLY A 78 2.20 -0.56 -7.58
CA GLY A 78 2.94 -1.11 -8.71
C GLY A 78 2.07 -2.00 -9.59
N MET A 79 2.66 -3.05 -10.16
CA MET A 79 1.99 -3.96 -11.09
C MET A 79 1.11 -4.98 -10.34
N GLY A 80 -0.19 -5.01 -10.68
CA GLY A 80 -1.16 -5.91 -10.03
C GLY A 80 -0.93 -7.42 -10.21
N PRO A 81 -0.43 -7.91 -11.36
CA PRO A 81 -0.11 -9.33 -11.51
C PRO A 81 1.01 -9.81 -10.57
N ASP A 82 2.03 -8.98 -10.34
CA ASP A 82 3.23 -9.33 -9.56
C ASP A 82 2.95 -9.40 -8.05
N TYR A 83 1.91 -8.70 -7.58
CA TYR A 83 1.52 -8.63 -6.17
C TYR A 83 0.99 -9.95 -5.59
N ARG A 84 0.52 -10.89 -6.40
CA ARG A 84 -0.24 -12.07 -5.92
C ARG A 84 0.60 -13.15 -5.21
N VAL A 85 1.80 -12.82 -4.76
CA VAL A 85 2.75 -13.75 -4.13
C VAL A 85 3.45 -13.01 -2.98
N LEU A 86 3.29 -13.41 -1.70
CA LEU A 86 4.20 -13.21 -0.53
C LEU A 86 3.51 -13.52 0.85
N ASP A 87 4.27 -13.94 1.89
CA ASP A 87 3.85 -14.27 3.28
C ASP A 87 4.93 -13.96 4.36
N GLU A 88 4.51 -13.63 5.61
CA GLU A 88 5.00 -14.16 6.93
C GLU A 88 4.58 -13.34 8.20
N GLY A 89 4.29 -14.05 9.30
CA GLY A 89 3.52 -13.64 10.48
C GLY A 89 4.20 -12.81 11.57
N ARG A 90 3.66 -11.60 11.78
CA ARG A 90 3.50 -10.78 13.01
C ARG A 90 3.04 -9.36 12.58
N PRO A 91 2.29 -8.58 13.39
CA PRO A 91 1.86 -7.24 13.00
C PRO A 91 3.06 -6.28 12.95
N TYR A 92 3.52 -6.03 11.74
CA TYR A 92 4.59 -5.11 11.40
C TYR A 92 4.21 -4.41 10.11
N LEU A 93 4.56 -3.13 9.98
CA LEU A 93 4.51 -2.45 8.69
C LEU A 93 5.86 -2.61 8.01
N PHE A 94 5.92 -3.52 7.03
CA PHE A 94 7.07 -3.68 6.15
C PHE A 94 6.77 -3.09 4.78
N GLN A 95 7.79 -2.49 4.18
CA GLN A 95 7.78 -2.12 2.78
C GLN A 95 8.89 -2.92 2.09
N SER A 96 8.53 -3.74 1.12
CA SER A 96 9.47 -4.41 0.23
C SER A 96 9.59 -3.62 -1.07
N ASP A 97 10.81 -3.43 -1.56
CA ASP A 97 11.06 -2.78 -2.85
C ASP A 97 11.45 -3.80 -3.93
N PRO A 98 11.37 -3.44 -5.22
CA PRO A 98 11.73 -4.34 -6.31
C PRO A 98 13.22 -4.75 -6.34
N SER A 99 14.08 -4.11 -5.53
CA SER A 99 15.50 -4.49 -5.41
C SER A 99 15.69 -5.73 -4.52
N GLY A 100 14.65 -6.12 -3.78
CA GLY A 100 14.71 -7.16 -2.76
C GLY A 100 15.03 -6.62 -1.36
N ALA A 101 15.17 -5.29 -1.21
CA ALA A 101 15.31 -4.67 0.09
C ALA A 101 13.95 -4.58 0.79
N TYR A 102 13.94 -4.76 2.11
CA TYR A 102 12.76 -4.55 2.92
C TYR A 102 13.11 -3.70 4.14
N PHE A 103 12.17 -2.84 4.54
CA PHE A 103 12.35 -1.90 5.63
C PHE A 103 11.14 -1.94 6.56
N ALA A 104 11.37 -1.92 7.87
CA ALA A 104 10.32 -1.77 8.87
C ALA A 104 10.00 -0.28 9.06
N TRP A 105 8.71 0.06 9.06
CA TRP A 105 8.23 1.43 9.17
C TRP A 105 7.30 1.62 10.36
N LYS A 106 7.28 2.84 10.90
CA LYS A 106 6.22 3.31 11.81
C LYS A 106 5.04 3.89 11.00
N ALA A 107 5.34 4.63 9.95
CA ALA A 107 4.39 5.03 8.91
C ALA A 107 5.14 5.22 7.59
N THR A 108 4.49 4.95 6.45
CA THR A 108 5.07 5.15 5.12
C THR A 108 3.99 5.45 4.06
N ALA A 109 4.39 6.08 2.96
CA ALA A 109 3.55 6.34 1.79
C ALA A 109 4.33 5.98 0.51
N MET A 110 3.75 5.21 -0.41
CA MET A 110 4.49 4.70 -1.57
C MET A 110 4.52 5.69 -2.75
N LYS A 111 3.36 6.16 -3.23
CA LYS A 111 3.27 7.20 -4.26
C LYS A 111 3.42 8.58 -3.62
N ASN A 112 4.08 9.51 -4.31
CA ASN A 112 4.35 10.85 -3.80
C ASN A 112 5.05 10.83 -2.43
N TYR A 113 6.00 9.90 -2.27
CA TYR A 113 6.67 9.57 -1.00
C TYR A 113 7.16 10.80 -0.24
N VAL A 114 7.73 11.81 -0.92
CA VAL A 114 8.27 13.01 -0.27
C VAL A 114 7.17 13.82 0.43
N ASN A 115 6.08 14.14 -0.27
CA ASN A 115 5.01 14.95 0.30
C ASN A 115 4.16 14.14 1.30
N GLY A 116 3.84 12.89 0.96
CA GLY A 116 3.11 11.98 1.85
C GLY A 116 3.84 11.75 3.16
N LYS A 117 5.16 11.52 3.12
CA LYS A 117 5.99 11.37 4.31
C LYS A 117 6.06 12.67 5.12
N THR A 118 6.25 13.82 4.45
CA THR A 118 6.23 15.13 5.14
C THR A 118 4.91 15.38 5.87
N PHE A 119 3.79 14.94 5.30
CA PHE A 119 2.48 15.05 5.92
C PHE A 119 2.33 14.10 7.12
N LEU A 120 2.79 12.85 6.97
CA LEU A 120 2.81 11.85 8.04
C LEU A 120 3.69 12.29 9.21
N GLU A 121 4.90 12.79 8.96
CA GLU A 121 5.84 13.24 9.99
C GLU A 121 5.27 14.35 10.88
N LYS A 122 4.32 15.16 10.38
CA LYS A 122 3.67 16.23 11.14
C LYS A 122 2.49 15.75 12.01
N ARG A 123 1.88 14.61 11.68
CA ARG A 123 0.63 14.13 12.29
C ARG A 123 0.78 12.83 13.06
N TYR A 124 1.80 12.04 12.74
CA TYR A 124 2.14 10.82 13.45
C TYR A 124 2.77 11.15 14.81
N ASN A 125 2.33 10.42 15.84
CA ASN A 125 3.02 10.32 17.12
C ASN A 125 2.95 8.87 17.61
N GLU A 126 3.72 8.52 18.65
CA GLU A 126 3.81 7.13 19.12
C GLU A 126 2.56 6.63 19.85
N ASP A 127 1.72 7.55 20.33
CA ASP A 127 0.50 7.27 21.09
C ASP A 127 -0.76 7.29 20.20
N LEU A 128 -0.58 7.26 18.88
CA LEU A 128 -1.68 7.31 17.92
C LEU A 128 -2.53 6.04 18.00
N GLU A 129 -3.80 6.21 18.36
CA GLU A 129 -4.78 5.12 18.41
C GLU A 129 -5.26 4.72 17.01
N LEU A 130 -5.79 3.50 16.87
CA LEU A 130 -6.19 2.93 15.59
C LEU A 130 -7.20 3.80 14.83
N GLU A 131 -8.20 4.34 15.52
CA GLU A 131 -9.23 5.22 14.93
C GLU A 131 -8.61 6.49 14.32
N ASP A 132 -7.73 7.16 15.07
CA ASP A 132 -7.01 8.35 14.63
C ASP A 132 -6.02 8.03 13.49
N ALA A 133 -5.44 6.83 13.50
CA ALA A 133 -4.59 6.35 12.43
C ALA A 133 -5.37 6.13 11.13
N ILE A 134 -6.63 5.67 11.18
CA ILE A 134 -7.49 5.55 9.99
C ILE A 134 -7.76 6.94 9.40
N HIS A 135 -8.14 7.91 10.25
CA HIS A 135 -8.34 9.29 9.81
C HIS A 135 -7.07 9.88 9.18
N THR A 136 -5.93 9.69 9.83
CA THR A 136 -4.64 10.19 9.34
C THR A 136 -4.25 9.54 8.01
N ALA A 137 -4.51 8.24 7.83
CA ALA A 137 -4.24 7.52 6.59
C ALA A 137 -5.10 8.05 5.42
N ILE A 138 -6.40 8.25 5.65
CA ILE A 138 -7.31 8.82 4.64
C ILE A 138 -6.91 10.24 4.27
N LEU A 139 -6.61 11.09 5.26
CA LEU A 139 -6.11 12.45 5.02
C LEU A 139 -4.80 12.45 4.24
N THR A 140 -3.88 11.54 4.56
CA THR A 140 -2.61 11.42 3.83
C THR A 140 -2.84 10.98 2.39
N LEU A 141 -3.76 10.04 2.14
CA LEU A 141 -4.14 9.66 0.79
C LEU A 141 -4.70 10.86 0.01
N LYS A 142 -5.52 11.70 0.67
CA LYS A 142 -6.19 12.87 0.07
C LYS A 142 -5.21 13.88 -0.50
N GLU A 143 -4.02 14.03 0.10
CA GLU A 143 -2.95 14.88 -0.42
C GLU A 143 -2.43 14.46 -1.81
N SER A 144 -2.68 13.21 -2.21
CA SER A 144 -2.21 12.63 -3.47
C SER A 144 -3.33 12.06 -4.34
N PHE A 145 -4.58 12.25 -3.91
CA PHE A 145 -5.77 11.71 -4.56
C PHE A 145 -6.33 12.69 -5.59
N GLU A 146 -6.70 12.17 -6.74
CA GLU A 146 -7.27 12.97 -7.83
C GLU A 146 -8.79 12.80 -7.84
N GLY A 147 -9.54 13.87 -7.56
CA GLY A 147 -11.00 13.86 -7.55
C GLY A 147 -11.61 13.67 -6.16
N GLN A 148 -12.87 13.23 -6.11
CA GLN A 148 -13.61 13.02 -4.86
C GLN A 148 -13.38 11.61 -4.32
N MET A 149 -13.01 11.50 -3.04
CA MET A 149 -12.96 10.21 -2.34
C MET A 149 -14.38 9.72 -2.01
N THR A 150 -14.62 8.44 -2.23
CA THR A 150 -15.85 7.72 -1.89
C THR A 150 -15.50 6.35 -1.31
N GLU A 151 -16.46 5.70 -0.69
CA GLU A 151 -16.32 4.34 -0.14
C GLU A 151 -15.91 3.29 -1.18
N ASP A 152 -16.13 3.56 -2.47
CA ASP A 152 -15.89 2.62 -3.57
C ASP A 152 -14.52 2.81 -4.24
N ASN A 153 -13.85 3.94 -3.99
CA ASN A 153 -12.60 4.32 -4.65
C ASN A 153 -11.38 4.37 -3.72
N ILE A 154 -11.56 4.03 -2.44
CA ILE A 154 -10.49 3.72 -1.51
C ILE A 154 -10.74 2.37 -0.85
N GLU A 155 -9.67 1.69 -0.46
CA GLU A 155 -9.74 0.49 0.37
C GLU A 155 -8.91 0.68 1.63
N VAL A 156 -9.48 0.28 2.76
CA VAL A 156 -8.82 0.36 4.07
C VAL A 156 -8.82 -1.02 4.71
N GLY A 157 -7.65 -1.46 5.18
CA GLY A 157 -7.50 -2.63 6.02
C GLY A 157 -6.87 -2.26 7.34
N ILE A 158 -7.32 -2.92 8.40
CA ILE A 158 -6.78 -2.77 9.74
C ILE A 158 -6.27 -4.11 10.25
N CYS A 159 -5.27 -4.08 11.10
CA CYS A 159 -4.82 -5.24 11.85
C CYS A 159 -4.67 -4.86 13.32
N ASN A 160 -5.39 -5.53 14.21
CA ASN A 160 -5.25 -5.38 15.67
C ASN A 160 -5.15 -6.76 16.33
N GLU A 161 -5.35 -6.85 17.64
CA GLU A 161 -5.32 -8.14 18.37
C GLU A 161 -6.31 -9.18 17.83
N ALA A 162 -7.45 -8.75 17.28
CA ALA A 162 -8.44 -9.64 16.68
C ALA A 162 -7.97 -10.23 15.34
N GLY A 163 -6.95 -9.64 14.73
CA GLY A 163 -6.42 -10.01 13.42
C GLY A 163 -6.59 -8.92 12.38
N PHE A 164 -6.27 -9.29 11.14
CA PHE A 164 -6.46 -8.44 9.97
C PHE A 164 -7.91 -8.49 9.49
N LYS A 165 -8.47 -7.32 9.17
CA LYS A 165 -9.80 -7.15 8.58
C LYS A 165 -9.74 -6.02 7.54
N ARG A 166 -10.33 -6.25 6.37
CA ARG A 166 -10.68 -5.18 5.45
C ARG A 166 -11.98 -4.51 5.92
N LEU A 167 -11.99 -3.18 5.98
CA LEU A 167 -13.20 -2.43 6.30
C LEU A 167 -14.24 -2.57 5.18
N THR A 168 -15.51 -2.62 5.56
CA THR A 168 -16.63 -2.60 4.63
C THR A 168 -16.83 -1.20 4.03
N PRO A 169 -17.49 -1.07 2.86
CA PRO A 169 -17.80 0.25 2.30
C PRO A 169 -18.57 1.16 3.28
N ALA A 170 -19.48 0.59 4.08
CA ALA A 170 -20.21 1.33 5.10
C ALA A 170 -19.27 1.90 6.19
N GLU A 171 -18.36 1.08 6.72
CA GLU A 171 -17.36 1.54 7.70
C GLU A 171 -16.46 2.64 7.11
N VAL A 172 -15.99 2.46 5.86
CA VAL A 172 -15.17 3.48 5.17
C VAL A 172 -15.95 4.78 4.98
N LYS A 173 -17.24 4.71 4.64
CA LYS A 173 -18.12 5.86 4.47
C LYS A 173 -18.25 6.66 5.77
N ASP A 174 -18.39 5.98 6.91
CA ASP A 174 -18.48 6.63 8.22
C ASP A 174 -17.21 7.42 8.54
N TYR A 175 -16.02 6.87 8.25
CA TYR A 175 -14.76 7.59 8.39
C TYR A 175 -14.64 8.79 7.43
N LEU A 176 -15.09 8.64 6.18
CA LEU A 176 -15.09 9.74 5.21
C LEU A 176 -16.02 10.89 5.66
N ALA A 177 -17.17 10.57 6.23
CA ALA A 177 -18.11 11.57 6.75
C ALA A 177 -17.54 12.36 7.94
N ALA A 178 -16.72 11.72 8.77
CA ALA A 178 -16.05 12.37 9.91
C ALA A 178 -14.87 13.28 9.51
N ILE A 179 -14.41 13.23 8.26
CA ILE A 179 -13.30 14.05 7.71
C ILE A 179 -13.83 15.21 6.84
N ALA A 180 -15.11 15.19 6.48
CA ALA A 180 -15.75 16.16 5.59
C ALA A 180 -16.01 17.52 6.26
#